data_AF-A0A099YU98-F1
#
_entry.id   AF-A0A099YU98-F1
#
_cell.length_a   1.000
_cell.length_b   1.000
_cell.length_c   1.000
_cell.angle_alpha   90.00
_cell.angle_beta   90.00
_cell.angle_gamma   90.00
#
_symmetry.space_group_name_H-M   'P 1'
#
loop_
_entity.id
_entity.type
_entity.pdbx_description
1 polymer ?
#
loop_
_entity_poly.entity_id
_entity_poly.type
_entity_poly.pdbx_seq_one_letter_code
_entity_poly.pdbx_strand_id
1 'polypeptide(L)'
;MKTQLWFVLLATSAWAAPQLSTVAELLALLGHVQSAVAEGTQHCLISVLLFLPFQTVNCMNKIFEGTELLKKNLDMKKHGAFFQKFERLKQSLTLHPGKEEECDTERKNPKIFIEKLTTFIRKSSKIAR
;
A
#
# COMPACT_ATOMS: atom_id res chain seq x y z
N MET A 1 21.52 55.15 28.68
CA MET A 1 21.92 53.73 28.81
C MET A 1 20.68 52.85 28.78
N LYS A 2 20.72 51.79 27.97
CA LYS A 2 19.98 50.52 28.08
C LYS A 2 18.48 50.51 27.74
N THR A 3 18.19 50.44 26.43
CA THR A 3 16.95 49.85 25.90
C THR A 3 17.05 48.33 26.00
N GLN A 4 16.16 47.69 26.76
CA GLN A 4 16.08 46.23 26.79
C GLN A 4 15.22 45.73 25.65
N LEU A 5 15.89 45.21 24.62
CA LEU A 5 15.30 44.52 23.49
C LEU A 5 14.91 43.10 23.95
N TRP A 6 13.62 42.85 24.15
CA TRP A 6 13.11 41.50 24.41
C TRP A 6 12.97 40.74 23.08
N PHE A 7 13.88 39.81 22.84
CA PHE A 7 13.75 38.83 21.75
C PHE A 7 12.66 37.81 22.12
N VAL A 8 11.50 37.91 21.47
CA VAL A 8 10.50 36.85 21.48
C VAL A 8 11.02 35.72 20.58
N LEU A 9 11.56 34.68 21.20
CA LEU A 9 11.86 33.40 20.54
C LEU A 9 10.53 32.72 20.21
N LEU A 10 10.01 32.95 19.00
CA LEU A 10 9.03 32.06 18.38
C LEU A 10 9.75 30.76 18.04
N ALA A 11 9.81 29.85 19.02
CA ALA A 11 10.01 28.44 18.71
C ALA A 11 8.76 28.00 17.95
N THR A 12 8.82 28.05 16.62
CA THR A 12 7.98 27.18 15.81
C THR A 12 8.38 25.78 16.23
N SER A 13 7.61 25.17 17.13
CA SER A 13 7.68 23.74 17.34
C SER A 13 7.51 23.14 15.95
N ALA A 14 8.61 22.64 15.39
CA ALA A 14 8.56 21.80 14.22
C ALA A 14 7.52 20.74 14.58
N TRP A 15 6.39 20.78 13.91
CA TRP A 15 5.39 19.74 13.98
C TRP A 15 6.08 18.53 13.38
N ALA A 16 6.81 17.79 14.22
CA ALA A 16 7.20 16.44 13.93
C ALA A 16 5.87 15.71 13.77
N ALA A 17 5.43 15.57 12.53
CA ALA A 17 4.23 14.82 12.20
C ALA A 17 4.38 13.48 12.92
N PRO A 18 3.46 13.14 13.84
CA PRO A 18 3.51 11.86 14.50
C PRO A 18 3.53 10.80 13.39
N GLN A 19 4.31 9.74 13.59
CA GLN A 19 4.45 8.56 12.72
C GLN A 19 3.12 7.76 12.59
N LEU A 20 2.00 8.45 12.47
CA LEU A 20 0.72 8.02 11.95
C LEU A 20 0.79 8.16 10.43
N SER A 21 1.09 7.16 9.60
CA SER A 21 1.62 5.82 9.73
C SER A 21 1.95 5.47 8.28
N THR A 22 3.08 4.82 7.99
CA THR A 22 3.46 4.38 6.63
C THR A 22 2.32 3.64 5.92
N VAL A 23 1.45 3.00 6.69
CA VAL A 23 0.27 2.25 6.24
C VAL A 23 -0.94 3.15 6.00
N ALA A 24 -1.19 4.16 6.84
CA ALA A 24 -2.28 5.11 6.62
C ALA A 24 -2.05 5.91 5.33
N GLU A 25 -0.82 6.36 5.09
CA GLU A 25 -0.43 7.01 3.83
C GLU A 25 -0.55 6.05 2.64
N LEU A 26 -0.11 4.80 2.80
CA LEU A 26 -0.23 3.79 1.74
C LEU A 26 -1.70 3.49 1.39
N LEU A 27 -2.59 3.44 2.38
CA LEU A 27 -4.03 3.27 2.19
C LEU A 27 -4.67 4.50 1.54
N ALA A 28 -4.25 5.72 1.90
CA ALA A 28 -4.73 6.94 1.25
C ALA A 28 -4.36 6.96 -0.24
N LEU A 29 -3.11 6.61 -0.57
CA LEU A 29 -2.65 6.49 -1.95
C LEU A 29 -3.37 5.38 -2.72
N LEU A 30 -3.69 4.26 -2.08
CA LEU A 30 -4.52 3.20 -2.67
C LEU A 30 -5.94 3.68 -2.99
N GLY A 31 -6.50 4.57 -2.17
CA GLY A 31 -7.80 5.21 -2.45
C GLY A 31 -7.80 5.96 -3.78
N HIS A 32 -6.71 6.66 -4.13
CA HIS A 32 -6.59 7.34 -5.41
C HIS A 32 -6.54 6.35 -6.59
N VAL A 33 -5.91 5.19 -6.40
CA VAL A 33 -5.87 4.11 -7.40
C VAL A 33 -7.26 3.48 -7.57
N GLN A 34 -8.02 3.32 -6.48
CA GLN A 34 -9.38 2.81 -6.52
C GLN A 34 -10.31 3.67 -7.38
N SER A 35 -10.24 5.00 -7.23
CA SER A 35 -11.02 5.93 -8.05
C SER A 35 -10.65 5.82 -9.54
N ALA A 36 -9.36 5.72 -9.87
CA ALA A 36 -8.90 5.55 -11.24
C ALA A 36 -9.34 4.20 -11.86
N VAL A 37 -9.40 3.13 -11.06
CA VAL A 37 -9.91 1.82 -11.49
C VAL A 37 -11.42 1.87 -11.77
N ALA A 38 -12.19 2.60 -10.96
CA ALA A 38 -13.62 2.77 -11.13
C ALA A 38 -13.99 3.50 -12.44
N GLU A 39 -13.11 4.38 -12.91
CA GLU A 39 -13.36 5.25 -14.07
C GLU A 39 -12.93 4.67 -15.42
N GLY A 40 -12.20 3.54 -15.48
CA GLY A 40 -11.54 3.17 -16.75
C GLY A 40 -11.36 1.70 -17.12
N THR A 41 -11.84 0.71 -16.34
CA THR A 41 -11.22 -0.64 -16.44
C THR A 41 -12.17 -1.83 -16.36
N GLN A 42 -13.26 -1.82 -17.12
CA GLN A 42 -14.21 -2.95 -17.20
C GLN A 42 -13.62 -4.23 -17.84
N HIS A 43 -12.55 -4.14 -18.63
CA HIS A 43 -12.02 -5.27 -19.42
C HIS A 43 -10.71 -5.88 -18.86
N CYS A 44 -10.14 -5.35 -17.77
CA CYS A 44 -8.93 -5.89 -17.18
C CYS A 44 -9.27 -6.96 -16.13
N LEU A 45 -8.60 -8.11 -16.18
CA LEU A 45 -8.72 -9.14 -15.15
C LEU A 45 -7.38 -9.30 -14.42
N ILE A 46 -7.44 -9.32 -13.09
CA ILE A 46 -6.30 -9.50 -12.20
C ILE A 46 -6.54 -10.75 -11.37
N SER A 47 -5.50 -11.55 -11.17
CA SER A 47 -5.55 -12.71 -10.27
C SER A 47 -5.74 -12.22 -8.83
N VAL A 48 -6.83 -12.64 -8.20
CA VAL A 48 -7.21 -12.32 -6.83
C VAL A 48 -7.21 -13.59 -6.00
N LEU A 49 -6.67 -13.53 -4.77
CA LEU A 49 -6.79 -14.62 -3.81
C LEU A 49 -8.26 -14.83 -3.40
N LEU A 50 -8.74 -16.06 -3.58
CA LEU A 50 -10.09 -16.46 -3.22
C LEU A 50 -10.29 -16.39 -1.71
N PHE A 51 -9.37 -17.00 -0.96
CA PHE A 51 -9.43 -17.08 0.50
C PHE A 51 -8.31 -16.29 1.17
N LEU A 52 -8.68 -15.64 2.28
CA LEU A 52 -7.75 -15.16 3.29
C LEU A 52 -7.50 -16.37 4.21
N PRO A 53 -6.24 -16.80 4.36
CA PRO A 53 -5.27 -15.96 5.05
C PRO A 53 -3.97 -15.70 4.26
N PHE A 54 -3.48 -14.46 4.34
CA PHE A 54 -2.19 -14.01 3.78
C PHE A 54 -0.96 -14.60 4.52
N GLN A 55 -1.12 -15.71 5.24
CA GLN A 55 -0.12 -16.19 6.20
C GLN A 55 0.99 -17.01 5.54
N THR A 56 0.77 -17.52 4.32
CA THR A 56 1.82 -18.17 3.54
C THR A 56 2.46 -17.17 2.60
N VAL A 57 3.80 -17.18 2.57
CA VAL A 57 4.62 -16.30 1.73
C VAL A 57 4.28 -16.42 0.24
N ASN A 58 3.83 -17.60 -0.18
CA ASN A 58 3.45 -17.85 -1.56
C ASN A 58 2.18 -17.09 -1.97
N CYS A 59 1.20 -16.98 -1.06
CA CYS A 59 -0.02 -16.22 -1.35
C CYS A 59 0.24 -14.71 -1.34
N MET A 60 1.21 -14.24 -0.56
CA MET A 60 1.66 -12.84 -0.64
C MET A 60 2.27 -12.52 -2.02
N ASN A 61 3.03 -13.43 -2.62
CA ASN A 61 3.59 -13.24 -3.96
C ASN A 61 2.49 -13.03 -5.02
N LYS A 62 1.35 -13.71 -4.91
CA LYS A 62 0.21 -13.49 -5.82
C LYS A 62 -0.39 -12.09 -5.73
N ILE A 63 -0.34 -11.46 -4.55
CA ILE A 63 -0.75 -10.06 -4.38
C ILE A 63 0.26 -9.11 -5.03
N PHE A 64 1.55 -9.40 -4.88
CA PHE A 64 2.61 -8.61 -5.52
C PHE A 64 2.54 -8.71 -7.05
N GLU A 65 2.35 -9.91 -7.59
CA GLU A 65 2.09 -10.14 -9.03
C GLU A 65 0.87 -9.34 -9.51
N GLY A 66 -0.26 -9.43 -8.79
CA GLY A 66 -1.47 -8.68 -9.15
C GLY A 66 -1.28 -7.16 -9.11
N THR A 67 -0.44 -6.66 -8.21
CA THR A 67 -0.14 -5.22 -8.11
C THR A 67 0.74 -4.76 -9.27
N GLU A 68 1.66 -5.58 -9.75
CA GLU A 68 2.43 -5.30 -10.96
C GLU A 68 1.57 -5.35 -12.23
N LEU A 69 0.59 -6.25 -12.31
CA LEU A 69 -0.39 -6.26 -13.40
C LEU A 69 -1.25 -5.00 -13.39
N LEU A 70 -1.70 -4.55 -12.20
CA LEU A 70 -2.43 -3.30 -12.02
C LEU A 70 -1.62 -2.10 -12.53
N LYS A 71 -0.32 -2.04 -12.20
CA LYS A 71 0.60 -1.00 -12.64
C LYS A 71 0.75 -0.93 -14.16
N LYS A 72 0.91 -2.10 -14.80
CA LYS A 72 1.19 -2.23 -16.24
C LYS A 72 -0.05 -2.03 -17.11
N ASN A 73 -1.17 -2.67 -16.74
CA ASN A 73 -2.34 -2.79 -17.63
C ASN A 73 -3.27 -1.58 -17.61
N LEU A 74 -3.17 -0.73 -16.59
CA LEU A 74 -4.10 0.39 -16.38
C LEU A 74 -3.41 1.77 -16.43
N ASP A 75 -2.20 1.83 -17.02
CA ASP A 75 -1.32 3.00 -17.09
C ASP A 75 -1.26 3.81 -15.77
N MET A 76 -1.10 3.11 -14.66
CA MET A 76 -1.16 3.69 -13.32
C MET A 76 0.13 4.44 -12.95
N LYS A 77 0.93 4.88 -13.94
CA LYS A 77 2.19 5.61 -13.74
C LYS A 77 1.99 6.87 -12.91
N LYS A 78 0.84 7.55 -13.08
CA LYS A 78 0.44 8.73 -12.29
C LYS A 78 0.31 8.46 -10.79
N HIS A 79 0.15 7.19 -10.39
CA HIS A 79 0.10 6.75 -9.00
C HIS A 79 1.45 6.17 -8.52
N GLY A 80 2.58 6.58 -9.13
CA GLY A 80 3.92 6.06 -8.79
C GLY A 80 4.27 6.10 -7.29
N ALA A 81 3.78 7.09 -6.56
CA ALA A 81 3.96 7.19 -5.11
C ALA A 81 3.36 6.00 -4.33
N PHE A 82 2.21 5.48 -4.78
CA PHE A 82 1.61 4.26 -4.23
C PHE A 82 2.56 3.07 -4.43
N PHE A 83 2.96 2.82 -5.67
CA PHE A 83 3.80 1.67 -6.02
C PHE A 83 5.17 1.72 -5.34
N GLN A 84 5.76 2.91 -5.20
CA GLN A 84 7.02 3.07 -4.49
C GLN A 84 6.91 2.69 -3.00
N LYS A 85 5.85 3.13 -2.31
CA LYS A 85 5.63 2.78 -0.90
C LYS A 85 5.20 1.32 -0.74
N PHE A 86 4.43 0.79 -1.68
CA PHE A 86 4.05 -0.62 -1.69
C PHE A 86 5.26 -1.55 -1.85
N GLU A 87 6.25 -1.19 -2.68
CA GLU A 87 7.48 -1.98 -2.83
C GLU A 87 8.27 -2.05 -1.51
N ARG A 88 8.28 -0.97 -0.71
CA ARG A 88 8.90 -0.99 0.63
C ARG A 88 8.16 -1.94 1.57
N LEU A 89 6.82 -1.97 1.51
CA LEU A 89 6.02 -2.94 2.28
C LEU A 89 6.37 -4.37 1.85
N LYS A 90 6.41 -4.65 0.54
CA LYS A 90 6.82 -5.94 0.00
C LYS A 90 8.18 -6.37 0.54
N GLN A 91 9.20 -5.52 0.44
CA GLN A 91 10.56 -5.80 0.96
C GLN A 91 10.56 -6.15 2.45
N SER A 92 9.74 -5.46 3.26
CA SER A 92 9.62 -5.76 4.69
C SER A 92 8.99 -7.13 4.99
N LEU A 93 8.14 -7.64 4.09
CA LEU A 93 7.44 -8.91 4.25
C LEU A 93 8.24 -10.09 3.67
N THR A 94 9.02 -9.88 2.61
CA THR A 94 9.89 -10.90 1.98
C THR A 94 11.00 -11.41 2.92
N LEU A 95 11.26 -10.72 4.04
CA LEU A 95 12.19 -11.16 5.09
C LEU A 95 11.75 -12.43 5.83
N HIS A 96 10.50 -12.86 5.69
CA HIS A 96 10.01 -14.11 6.27
C HIS A 96 9.90 -15.16 5.16
N PRO A 97 10.78 -16.18 5.10
CA PRO A 97 10.63 -17.31 4.19
C PRO A 97 9.59 -18.30 4.73
N GLY A 98 8.73 -18.82 3.86
CA GLY A 98 7.68 -19.77 4.17
C GLY A 98 7.61 -20.84 3.09
N LYS A 99 6.92 -21.94 3.39
CA LYS A 99 6.83 -23.08 2.47
C LYS A 99 5.97 -22.74 1.25
N GLU A 100 6.33 -23.31 0.10
CA GLU A 100 5.56 -23.23 -1.15
C GLU A 100 4.27 -24.06 -0.98
N GLU A 101 3.13 -23.36 -0.90
CA GLU A 101 1.80 -23.98 -0.89
C GLU A 101 0.96 -23.38 -2.01
N GLU A 102 0.09 -24.19 -2.62
CA GLU A 102 -0.78 -23.75 -3.71
C GLU A 102 -1.81 -22.73 -3.18
N CYS A 103 -1.90 -21.58 -3.85
CA CYS A 103 -2.81 -20.51 -3.45
C CYS A 103 -4.01 -20.46 -4.40
N ASP A 104 -5.20 -20.67 -3.86
CA ASP A 104 -6.44 -20.54 -4.61
C ASP A 104 -6.62 -19.10 -5.12
N THR A 105 -6.54 -18.94 -6.43
CA THR A 105 -6.68 -17.65 -7.12
C THR A 105 -7.78 -17.71 -8.16
N GLU A 106 -8.48 -16.59 -8.32
CA GLU A 106 -9.48 -16.40 -9.37
C GLU A 106 -9.22 -15.08 -10.10
N ARG A 107 -9.40 -15.07 -11.43
CA ARG A 107 -9.33 -13.85 -12.22
C ARG A 107 -10.58 -13.02 -11.97
N LYS A 108 -10.40 -11.86 -11.33
CA LYS A 108 -11.49 -10.93 -11.02
C LYS A 108 -11.19 -9.55 -11.59
N ASN A 109 -12.21 -8.69 -11.58
CA ASN A 109 -12.02 -7.30 -11.95
C ASN A 109 -11.03 -6.59 -10.99
N PRO A 110 -10.43 -5.46 -11.40
CA PRO A 110 -9.43 -4.79 -10.60
C PRO A 110 -10.02 -4.17 -9.33
N LYS A 111 -11.32 -3.84 -9.31
CA LYS A 111 -12.01 -3.34 -8.12
C LYS A 111 -11.96 -4.36 -6.97
N ILE A 112 -12.29 -5.62 -7.25
CA ILE A 112 -12.22 -6.72 -6.27
C ILE A 112 -10.77 -6.93 -5.82
N PHE A 113 -9.81 -6.80 -6.74
CA PHE A 113 -8.39 -6.86 -6.39
C PHE A 113 -7.99 -5.74 -5.39
N ILE A 114 -8.42 -4.50 -5.63
CA ILE A 114 -8.14 -3.35 -4.74
C ILE A 114 -8.75 -3.54 -3.33
N GLU A 115 -9.95 -4.10 -3.23
CA GLU A 115 -10.58 -4.40 -1.93
C GLU A 115 -9.76 -5.42 -1.12
N LYS A 116 -9.27 -6.46 -1.80
CA LYS A 116 -8.41 -7.49 -1.20
C LYS A 116 -7.04 -6.92 -0.83
N LEU A 117 -6.47 -6.07 -1.68
CA LEU A 117 -5.21 -5.35 -1.43
C LEU A 117 -5.30 -4.40 -0.24
N THR A 118 -6.43 -3.70 -0.07
CA THR A 118 -6.73 -2.89 1.12
C THR A 118 -6.67 -3.74 2.39
N THR A 119 -7.29 -4.92 2.34
CA THR A 119 -7.29 -5.85 3.48
C THR A 119 -5.89 -6.38 3.77
N PHE A 120 -5.11 -6.67 2.72
CA PHE A 120 -3.71 -7.09 2.84
C PHE A 120 -2.88 -6.04 3.58
N ILE A 121 -2.85 -4.81 3.08
CA ILE A 121 -2.05 -3.72 3.67
C ILE A 121 -2.39 -3.52 5.16
N ARG A 122 -3.68 -3.56 5.51
CA ARG A 122 -4.14 -3.46 6.91
C ARG A 122 -3.65 -4.61 7.80
N LYS A 123 -3.58 -5.83 7.27
CA LYS A 123 -3.12 -7.01 8.03
C LYS A 123 -1.60 -7.05 8.12
N SER A 124 -0.89 -6.76 7.03
CA SER A 124 0.58 -6.73 6.99
C SER A 124 1.17 -5.69 7.93
N SER A 125 0.48 -4.55 8.11
CA SER A 125 0.83 -3.54 9.13
C SER A 125 0.88 -4.07 10.56
N LYS A 126 0.12 -5.12 10.87
CA LYS A 126 0.07 -5.70 12.22
C LYS A 126 1.18 -6.72 12.46
N ILE A 127 1.75 -7.25 11.38
CA ILE A 127 2.83 -8.27 11.40
C ILE A 127 4.20 -7.58 11.45
N ALA A 128 4.32 -6.39 10.85
CA ALA A 128 5.57 -5.62 10.78
C ALA A 128 5.91 -4.80 12.05
N ARG A 129 5.15 -4.94 13.14
CA ARG A 129 5.37 -4.28 14.43
C ARG A 129 5.67 -5.35 15.49
#